data_AF-A0A7C3DXN5-F1
#
_entry.id   AF-A0A7C3DXN5-F1
#
_cell.length_a   1.000
_cell.length_b   1.000
_cell.length_c   1.000
_cell.angle_alpha   90.00
_cell.angle_beta   90.00
_cell.angle_gamma   90.00
#
_symmetry.space_group_name_H-M   'P 1'
#
loop_
_entity.id
_entity.type
_entity.pdbx_description
1 polymer ?
#
loop_
_entity_poly.entity_id
_entity_poly.type
_entity_poly.pdbx_seq_one_letter_code
_entity_poly.pdbx_strand_id
1 'polypeptide(L)'
;MMFILSRSRNACLLASLILILSFAASGATVYDTAVTAADYTGSRSVGSGLTGVGKWTNFMISWVITPNFSPGYWKYQYTLDSKSDPQISHWILDLTDDCVGANGQQADGARCVVMEDTSESTVFKTFSPSDPGQSNPNMPAPITGVKFDFGPNGNDLSMTVAFLSVRAPVWGDFYSKGGSPQSQNFGAVWNNGLANPHTSANKLDFIARPNGSSVPPEEIPEPGTWAMLAGGLGLLALARRRK
;
A
#
# COMPACT_ATOMS: atom_id res chain seq x y z
N MET A 1 -38.18 -82.39 -4.05
CA MET A 1 -38.96 -81.66 -3.03
C MET A 1 -37.95 -80.80 -2.27
N MET A 2 -37.48 -79.69 -2.82
CA MET A 2 -38.12 -78.36 -2.97
C MET A 2 -38.59 -77.76 -1.65
N PHE A 3 -38.29 -76.46 -1.54
CA PHE A 3 -38.56 -75.44 -0.51
C PHE A 3 -37.45 -75.19 0.52
N ILE A 4 -37.05 -73.96 0.90
CA ILE A 4 -36.98 -72.60 0.31
C ILE A 4 -36.57 -71.67 1.49
N LEU A 5 -35.70 -70.68 1.21
CA LEU A 5 -35.47 -69.40 1.91
C LEU A 5 -34.98 -69.37 3.38
N SER A 6 -33.92 -68.59 3.62
CA SER A 6 -34.06 -67.23 4.20
C SER A 6 -32.71 -66.50 4.30
N ARG A 7 -32.67 -65.27 3.77
CA ARG A 7 -31.56 -64.30 3.85
C ARG A 7 -31.65 -63.50 5.15
N SER A 8 -30.52 -63.21 5.82
CA SER A 8 -30.37 -61.92 6.54
C SER A 8 -28.90 -61.60 6.82
N ARG A 9 -28.37 -60.55 6.19
CA ARG A 9 -28.05 -59.24 6.79
C ARG A 9 -26.80 -59.23 7.67
N ASN A 10 -25.63 -59.07 7.05
CA ASN A 10 -24.43 -58.52 7.68
C ASN A 10 -23.76 -57.53 6.71
N ALA A 11 -24.46 -56.41 6.46
CA ALA A 11 -23.90 -55.24 5.81
C ALA A 11 -24.02 -54.11 6.83
N CYS A 12 -23.13 -54.10 7.81
CA CYS A 12 -23.05 -53.02 8.78
C CYS A 12 -21.60 -52.82 9.20
N LEU A 13 -21.19 -51.54 9.19
CA LEU A 13 -20.03 -50.99 9.87
C LEU A 13 -18.66 -51.26 9.25
N LEU A 14 -18.33 -50.51 8.20
CA LEU A 14 -16.99 -49.90 8.08
C LEU A 14 -17.03 -48.65 7.19
N ALA A 15 -17.93 -47.73 7.52
CA ALA A 15 -17.85 -46.34 7.07
C ALA A 15 -16.92 -45.59 8.03
N SER A 16 -15.61 -45.83 7.91
CA SER A 16 -14.59 -45.16 8.70
C SER A 16 -14.47 -43.69 8.28
N LEU A 17 -15.23 -42.85 8.98
CA LEU A 17 -14.87 -41.52 9.46
C LEU A 17 -13.73 -40.82 8.70
N ILE A 18 -14.02 -40.26 7.53
CA ILE A 18 -13.21 -39.18 6.97
C ILE A 18 -13.58 -37.93 7.78
N LEU A 19 -12.86 -37.73 8.89
CA LEU A 19 -12.85 -36.47 9.62
C LEU A 19 -12.18 -35.45 8.70
N ILE A 20 -13.00 -34.72 7.93
CA ILE A 20 -12.53 -33.59 7.11
C ILE A 20 -12.03 -32.56 8.12
N LEU A 21 -10.72 -32.52 8.32
CA LEU A 21 -10.01 -31.42 8.96
C LEU A 21 -10.17 -30.19 8.05
N SER A 22 -11.32 -29.53 8.16
CA SER A 22 -11.52 -28.18 7.65
C SER A 22 -10.69 -27.24 8.51
N PHE A 23 -9.38 -27.23 8.30
CA PHE A 23 -8.57 -26.11 8.74
C PHE A 23 -9.16 -24.88 8.04
N ALA A 24 -9.74 -23.97 8.83
CA ALA A 24 -10.10 -22.67 8.32
C ALA A 24 -8.80 -22.06 7.77
N ALA A 25 -8.68 -21.98 6.45
CA ALA A 25 -7.59 -21.27 5.82
C ALA A 25 -7.77 -19.80 6.18
N SER A 26 -7.08 -19.36 7.24
CA SER A 26 -6.93 -17.93 7.50
C SER A 26 -6.18 -17.37 6.30
N GLY A 27 -6.81 -16.44 5.57
CA GLY A 27 -6.13 -15.73 4.50
C GLY A 27 -4.87 -15.07 5.06
N ALA A 28 -3.76 -15.18 4.33
CA ALA A 28 -2.54 -14.46 4.69
C ALA A 28 -2.84 -12.95 4.70
N THR A 29 -2.28 -12.25 5.69
CA THR A 29 -2.42 -10.79 5.79
C THR A 29 -1.76 -10.15 4.58
N VAL A 30 -2.40 -9.11 4.04
CA VAL A 30 -1.83 -8.37 2.89
C VAL A 30 -0.80 -7.34 3.35
N TYR A 31 -0.91 -6.83 4.58
CA TYR A 31 0.07 -5.92 5.15
C TYR A 31 1.50 -6.47 5.01
N ASP A 32 2.44 -5.60 4.63
CA ASP A 32 3.85 -5.88 4.36
C ASP A 32 4.14 -6.89 3.25
N THR A 33 3.13 -7.32 2.49
CA THR A 33 3.37 -8.09 1.26
C THR A 33 3.74 -7.16 0.10
N ALA A 34 4.58 -7.65 -0.80
CA ALA A 34 5.06 -6.88 -1.95
C ALA A 34 3.92 -6.43 -2.87
N VAL A 35 3.97 -5.18 -3.31
CA VAL A 35 3.06 -4.64 -4.33
C VAL A 35 3.56 -5.09 -5.70
N THR A 36 2.66 -5.60 -6.53
CA THR A 36 3.01 -6.02 -7.89
C THR A 36 2.98 -4.83 -8.85
N ALA A 37 3.64 -4.95 -10.01
CA ALA A 37 3.65 -3.88 -11.03
C ALA A 37 2.25 -3.44 -11.49
N ALA A 38 1.24 -4.33 -11.42
CA ALA A 38 -0.15 -4.01 -11.73
C ALA A 38 -0.79 -3.02 -10.74
N ASP A 39 -0.20 -2.85 -9.55
CA ASP A 39 -0.70 -2.03 -8.45
C ASP A 39 0.21 -0.83 -8.15
N TYR A 40 1.23 -0.57 -8.99
CA TYR A 40 2.08 0.63 -8.87
C TYR A 40 1.31 1.93 -9.09
N THR A 41 0.17 1.87 -9.76
CA THR A 41 -0.81 2.96 -9.80
C THR A 41 -2.09 2.49 -9.14
N GLY A 42 -2.64 3.29 -8.25
CA GLY A 42 -3.88 2.94 -7.55
C GLY A 42 -4.52 4.11 -6.84
N SER A 43 -5.72 3.87 -6.31
CA SER A 43 -6.44 4.84 -5.51
C SER A 43 -7.34 4.17 -4.48
N ARG A 44 -7.71 4.94 -3.46
CA ARG A 44 -8.72 4.61 -2.45
C ARG A 44 -9.60 5.83 -2.20
N SER A 45 -10.82 5.56 -1.77
CA SER A 45 -11.77 6.61 -1.38
C SER A 45 -12.50 6.22 -0.11
N VAL A 46 -13.09 7.19 0.58
CA VAL A 46 -14.00 6.90 1.69
C VAL A 46 -15.13 5.99 1.20
N GLY A 47 -15.38 4.92 1.95
CA GLY A 47 -16.32 3.84 1.58
C GLY A 47 -15.75 2.77 0.64
N SER A 48 -14.54 2.98 0.10
CA SER A 48 -13.83 2.02 -0.76
C SER A 48 -12.36 1.91 -0.31
N GLY A 49 -12.16 1.23 0.81
CA GLY A 49 -10.85 1.02 1.44
C GLY A 49 -10.42 2.09 2.43
N LEU A 50 -11.11 3.24 2.49
CA LEU A 50 -10.88 4.27 3.51
C LEU A 50 -12.08 4.44 4.44
N THR A 51 -11.78 4.80 5.68
CA THR A 51 -12.72 5.31 6.66
C THR A 51 -12.40 6.78 6.92
N GLY A 52 -13.38 7.65 6.69
CA GLY A 52 -13.29 9.08 6.97
C GLY A 52 -14.26 9.48 8.08
N VAL A 53 -13.86 10.46 8.90
CA VAL A 53 -14.69 11.03 9.98
C VAL A 53 -14.74 12.56 9.89
N GLY A 54 -15.73 13.15 10.55
CA GLY A 54 -16.00 14.57 10.46
C GLY A 54 -16.51 14.94 9.07
N LYS A 55 -15.90 15.96 8.44
CA LYS A 55 -16.32 16.46 7.13
C LYS A 55 -15.77 15.69 5.92
N TRP A 56 -14.75 14.85 6.13
CA TRP A 56 -14.10 14.10 5.05
C TRP A 56 -14.84 12.81 4.72
N THR A 57 -16.03 12.94 4.13
CA THR A 57 -16.88 11.80 3.75
C THR A 57 -16.65 11.31 2.31
N ASN A 58 -15.90 12.07 1.53
CA ASN A 58 -15.60 11.81 0.12
C ASN A 58 -14.10 11.95 -0.20
N PHE A 59 -13.24 11.89 0.82
CA PHE A 59 -11.79 11.96 0.67
C PHE A 59 -11.27 10.86 -0.26
N MET A 60 -10.26 11.20 -1.07
CA MET A 60 -9.56 10.29 -1.95
C MET A 60 -8.04 10.37 -1.76
N ILE A 61 -7.37 9.25 -1.93
CA ILE A 61 -5.92 9.18 -2.13
C ILE A 61 -5.62 8.37 -3.37
N SER A 62 -4.68 8.81 -4.18
CA SER A 62 -4.12 8.04 -5.30
C SER A 62 -2.60 8.05 -5.25
N TRP A 63 -1.98 7.04 -5.85
CA TRP A 63 -0.54 6.94 -5.96
C TRP A 63 -0.10 6.52 -7.35
N VAL A 64 1.13 6.91 -7.67
CA VAL A 64 1.92 6.42 -8.80
C VAL A 64 3.31 6.09 -8.29
N ILE A 65 3.77 4.88 -8.58
CA ILE A 65 5.08 4.38 -8.20
C ILE A 65 5.87 4.08 -9.47
N THR A 66 7.03 4.72 -9.62
CA THR A 66 7.91 4.53 -10.77
C THR A 66 9.17 3.78 -10.33
N PRO A 67 9.34 2.50 -10.71
CA PRO A 67 10.62 1.81 -10.51
C PRO A 67 11.73 2.48 -11.33
N ASN A 68 12.97 2.39 -10.87
CA ASN A 68 14.16 2.88 -11.57
C ASN A 68 14.09 4.34 -12.03
N PHE A 69 13.37 5.20 -11.30
CA PHE A 69 13.32 6.62 -11.64
C PHE A 69 14.72 7.24 -11.67
N SER A 70 15.59 6.77 -10.76
CA SER A 70 17.04 6.91 -10.85
C SER A 70 17.69 5.59 -10.39
N PRO A 71 18.98 5.34 -10.69
CA PRO A 71 19.63 4.08 -10.33
C PRO A 71 19.49 3.74 -8.83
N GLY A 72 18.82 2.62 -8.54
CA GLY A 72 18.58 2.14 -7.18
C GLY A 72 17.42 2.81 -6.43
N TYR A 73 16.61 3.63 -7.10
CA TYR A 73 15.49 4.34 -6.49
C TYR A 73 14.14 4.05 -7.12
N TRP A 74 13.15 3.97 -6.25
CA TRP A 74 11.74 4.08 -6.56
C TRP A 74 11.31 5.54 -6.38
N LYS A 75 10.47 6.05 -7.28
CA LYS A 75 9.74 7.31 -7.06
C LYS A 75 8.34 7.01 -6.61
N TYR A 76 7.93 7.61 -5.50
CA TYR A 76 6.57 7.56 -4.98
C TYR A 76 5.95 8.93 -5.15
N GLN A 77 4.76 8.98 -5.72
CA GLN A 77 3.95 10.19 -5.79
C GLN A 77 2.55 9.88 -5.30
N TYR A 78 2.10 10.58 -4.27
CA TYR A 78 0.76 10.48 -3.72
C TYR A 78 0.00 11.77 -3.96
N THR A 79 -1.26 11.67 -4.32
CA THR A 79 -2.19 12.79 -4.38
C THR A 79 -3.31 12.54 -3.40
N LEU A 80 -3.46 13.46 -2.45
CA LEU A 80 -4.51 13.46 -1.44
C LEU A 80 -5.53 14.52 -1.81
N ASP A 81 -6.82 14.19 -1.78
CA ASP A 81 -7.89 15.11 -2.14
C ASP A 81 -9.03 14.99 -1.12
N SER A 82 -9.14 16.01 -0.28
CA SER A 82 -10.19 16.12 0.74
C SER A 82 -11.58 16.40 0.16
N LYS A 83 -11.66 16.84 -1.10
CA LYS A 83 -12.86 17.28 -1.84
C LYS A 83 -13.66 18.43 -1.20
N SER A 84 -13.44 18.72 0.09
CA SER A 84 -14.17 19.71 0.87
C SER A 84 -13.41 20.05 2.15
N ASP A 85 -13.76 21.19 2.75
CA ASP A 85 -13.16 21.62 4.01
C ASP A 85 -13.31 20.58 5.12
N PRO A 86 -12.31 20.48 6.02
CA PRO A 86 -11.11 21.32 6.06
C PRO A 86 -10.01 20.91 5.06
N GLN A 87 -9.15 21.86 4.69
CA GLN A 87 -7.91 21.61 3.95
C GLN A 87 -7.01 20.60 4.67
N ILE A 88 -6.10 19.96 3.94
CA ILE A 88 -5.24 18.90 4.50
C ILE A 88 -4.12 19.53 5.32
N SER A 89 -4.05 19.26 6.62
CA SER A 89 -3.01 19.81 7.51
C SER A 89 -1.78 18.94 7.57
N HIS A 90 -1.95 17.62 7.70
CA HIS A 90 -0.82 16.70 7.65
C HIS A 90 -1.23 15.31 7.19
N TRP A 91 -0.24 14.60 6.66
CA TRP A 91 -0.36 13.21 6.23
C TRP A 91 0.76 12.38 6.85
N ILE A 92 0.41 11.21 7.40
CA ILE A 92 1.32 10.26 8.03
C ILE A 92 1.33 9.01 7.18
N LEU A 93 2.51 8.60 6.74
CA LEU A 93 2.76 7.40 5.97
C LEU A 93 3.56 6.40 6.81
N ASP A 94 3.09 5.16 6.84
CA ASP A 94 3.75 4.03 7.51
C ASP A 94 5.08 3.68 6.83
N LEU A 95 6.15 3.51 7.62
CA LEU A 95 7.48 3.09 7.21
C LEU A 95 8.00 2.01 8.19
N THR A 96 9.10 1.33 7.86
CA THR A 96 9.79 0.45 8.80
C THR A 96 10.36 1.24 9.97
N ASP A 97 10.47 0.58 11.13
CA ASP A 97 11.11 1.15 12.33
C ASP A 97 12.57 1.60 12.07
N ASP A 98 13.28 0.96 11.13
CA ASP A 98 14.65 1.32 10.75
C ASP A 98 14.75 2.64 9.94
N CYS A 99 13.62 3.25 9.57
CA CYS A 99 13.57 4.57 8.95
C CYS A 99 13.53 5.71 9.99
N VAL A 100 13.23 5.42 11.25
CA VAL A 100 13.05 6.43 12.30
C VAL A 100 14.30 6.53 13.17
N GLY A 101 14.94 7.68 13.15
CA GLY A 101 16.08 8.01 14.00
C GLY A 101 15.65 8.54 15.38
N ALA A 102 16.59 8.56 16.32
CA ALA A 102 16.34 8.93 17.72
C ALA A 102 15.82 10.37 17.93
N ASN A 103 16.07 11.29 16.99
CA ASN A 103 15.80 12.72 17.15
C ASN A 103 14.58 13.21 16.36
N GLY A 104 13.64 12.32 16.02
CA GLY A 104 12.49 12.71 15.19
C GLY A 104 12.85 12.93 13.71
N GLN A 105 14.05 12.50 13.31
CA GLN A 105 14.61 12.61 11.96
C GLN A 105 14.68 11.23 11.33
N GLN A 106 14.83 11.17 10.01
CA GLN A 106 15.11 9.89 9.35
C GLN A 106 16.38 9.28 9.94
N ALA A 107 16.42 7.96 10.12
CA ALA A 107 17.63 7.26 10.50
C ALA A 107 18.76 7.48 9.48
N ASP A 108 19.99 7.64 9.97
CA ASP A 108 21.15 7.92 9.13
C ASP A 108 21.37 6.79 8.11
N GLY A 109 21.61 7.17 6.85
CA GLY A 109 21.77 6.23 5.75
C GLY A 109 20.52 5.45 5.29
N ALA A 110 19.39 5.52 6.02
CA ALA A 110 18.22 4.68 5.72
C ALA A 110 17.54 4.97 4.37
N ARG A 111 17.63 6.24 3.89
CA ARG A 111 17.14 6.73 2.59
C ARG A 111 15.71 6.28 2.26
N CYS A 112 14.86 6.21 3.28
CA CYS A 112 13.47 5.77 3.14
C CYS A 112 12.60 6.81 2.42
N VAL A 113 12.85 8.10 2.68
CA VAL A 113 12.18 9.24 2.06
C VAL A 113 13.24 10.29 1.73
N VAL A 114 13.53 10.45 0.45
CA VAL A 114 14.43 11.49 -0.08
C VAL A 114 13.56 12.46 -0.87
N MET A 115 13.23 13.59 -0.26
CA MET A 115 12.38 14.61 -0.88
C MET A 115 13.06 15.20 -2.12
N GLU A 116 12.29 15.38 -3.20
CA GLU A 116 12.77 16.08 -4.41
C GLU A 116 12.71 17.62 -4.22
N ASP A 117 11.80 18.11 -3.36
CA ASP A 117 11.67 19.52 -2.97
C ASP A 117 11.69 19.65 -1.43
N THR A 118 12.44 20.62 -0.92
CA THR A 118 12.65 20.86 0.51
C THR A 118 11.57 21.71 1.17
N SER A 119 10.50 22.04 0.45
CA SER A 119 9.46 22.97 0.92
C SER A 119 8.53 22.40 2.00
N GLU A 120 8.48 21.07 2.14
CA GLU A 120 7.62 20.39 3.12
C GLU A 120 8.40 19.97 4.38
N SER A 121 7.84 20.26 5.55
CA SER A 121 8.40 19.81 6.82
C SER A 121 8.07 18.33 7.05
N THR A 122 9.09 17.52 7.28
CA THR A 122 8.94 16.09 7.59
C THR A 122 9.37 15.78 9.02
N VAL A 123 8.63 14.90 9.69
CA VAL A 123 8.95 14.41 11.03
C VAL A 123 8.87 12.89 11.03
N PHE A 124 9.88 12.22 11.59
CA PHE A 124 9.96 10.76 11.64
C PHE A 124 9.80 10.28 13.06
N LYS A 125 8.76 9.51 13.37
CA LYS A 125 8.54 8.89 14.69
C LYS A 125 7.42 7.86 14.64
N THR A 126 7.13 7.25 15.78
CA THR A 126 5.82 6.63 16.01
C THR A 126 4.79 7.71 16.36
N PHE A 127 3.75 7.82 15.55
CA PHE A 127 2.60 8.67 15.75
C PHE A 127 1.48 7.86 16.38
N SER A 128 0.94 8.33 17.49
CA SER A 128 -0.13 7.64 18.19
C SER A 128 -1.39 8.51 18.34
N PRO A 129 -2.55 7.89 18.61
CA PRO A 129 -3.77 8.63 18.97
C PRO A 129 -3.61 9.40 20.31
N SER A 130 -2.70 8.93 21.16
CA SER A 130 -2.36 9.50 22.47
C SER A 130 -1.24 10.55 22.43
N ASP A 131 -0.77 10.95 21.23
CA ASP A 131 0.29 11.96 21.12
C ASP A 131 -0.11 13.27 21.82
N PRO A 132 0.83 13.96 22.50
CA PRO A 132 0.55 15.20 23.21
C PRO A 132 -0.18 16.22 22.33
N GLY A 133 -1.19 16.87 22.91
CA GLY A 133 -2.03 17.84 22.19
C GLY A 133 -3.08 17.22 21.27
N GLN A 134 -3.30 15.90 21.32
CA GLN A 134 -4.25 15.18 20.48
C GLN A 134 -4.05 15.50 18.99
N SER A 135 -2.78 15.52 18.55
CA SER A 135 -2.45 15.92 17.18
C SER A 135 -3.07 15.02 16.12
N ASN A 136 -3.40 13.76 16.47
CA ASN A 136 -3.94 12.73 15.58
C ASN A 136 -5.32 12.22 16.07
N PRO A 137 -6.37 13.07 16.04
CA PRO A 137 -7.68 12.70 16.58
C PRO A 137 -8.31 11.54 15.79
N ASN A 138 -8.92 10.58 16.48
CA ASN A 138 -9.57 9.40 15.89
C ASN A 138 -8.64 8.44 15.13
N MET A 139 -7.31 8.63 15.20
CA MET A 139 -6.38 7.64 14.69
C MET A 139 -6.67 6.27 15.35
N PRO A 140 -6.87 5.18 14.59
CA PRO A 140 -7.24 3.89 15.18
C PRO A 140 -6.10 3.17 15.88
N ALA A 141 -4.89 3.24 15.30
CA ALA A 141 -3.70 2.56 15.78
C ALA A 141 -2.45 3.42 15.49
N PRO A 142 -1.35 3.21 16.23
CA PRO A 142 -0.11 3.93 15.97
C PRO A 142 0.50 3.59 14.61
N ILE A 143 1.17 4.56 14.00
CA ILE A 143 1.96 4.39 12.78
C ILE A 143 3.41 4.79 13.09
N THR A 144 4.36 3.89 12.88
CA THR A 144 5.78 4.29 12.80
C THR A 144 6.06 4.74 11.37
N GLY A 145 6.55 5.97 11.20
CA GLY A 145 6.89 6.43 9.86
C GLY A 145 7.15 7.91 9.77
N VAL A 146 6.69 8.52 8.68
CA VAL A 146 6.92 9.94 8.36
C VAL A 146 5.61 10.71 8.37
N LYS A 147 5.64 11.91 8.95
CA LYS A 147 4.58 12.92 8.82
C LYS A 147 5.05 14.02 7.88
N PHE A 148 4.26 14.28 6.85
CA PHE A 148 4.34 15.45 5.98
C PHE A 148 3.41 16.53 6.53
N ASP A 149 3.98 17.67 6.91
CA ASP A 149 3.24 18.79 7.50
C ASP A 149 3.03 19.89 6.47
N PHE A 150 1.76 20.21 6.22
CA PHE A 150 1.32 21.25 5.29
C PHE A 150 0.80 22.49 6.04
N GLY A 151 1.09 22.60 7.34
CA GLY A 151 0.70 23.74 8.16
C GLY A 151 -0.63 23.55 8.92
N PRO A 152 -0.90 24.42 9.91
CA PRO A 152 -1.95 24.21 10.90
C PRO A 152 -3.39 24.33 10.34
N ASN A 153 -3.56 25.11 9.27
CA ASN A 153 -4.86 25.28 8.62
C ASN A 153 -5.06 24.32 7.43
N GLY A 154 -4.00 23.62 7.02
CA GLY A 154 -3.88 23.06 5.69
C GLY A 154 -3.73 24.16 4.64
N ASN A 155 -3.02 23.84 3.56
CA ASN A 155 -2.77 24.81 2.49
C ASN A 155 -3.81 24.68 1.39
N ASP A 156 -4.17 23.43 1.02
CA ASP A 156 -5.06 23.14 -0.09
C ASP A 156 -6.00 21.97 0.21
N LEU A 157 -7.09 21.91 -0.55
CA LEU A 157 -8.01 20.77 -0.56
C LEU A 157 -7.38 19.54 -1.22
N SER A 158 -6.37 19.76 -2.08
CA SER A 158 -5.62 18.72 -2.77
C SER A 158 -4.12 18.95 -2.63
N MET A 159 -3.41 17.95 -2.12
CA MET A 159 -1.96 17.98 -1.91
C MET A 159 -1.29 16.87 -2.72
N THR A 160 -0.10 17.11 -3.26
CA THR A 160 0.73 16.07 -3.88
C THR A 160 2.06 15.99 -3.18
N VAL A 161 2.40 14.80 -2.68
CA VAL A 161 3.69 14.51 -2.04
C VAL A 161 4.46 13.57 -2.94
N ALA A 162 5.69 13.95 -3.30
CA ALA A 162 6.58 13.15 -4.12
C ALA A 162 7.96 13.03 -3.49
N PHE A 163 8.49 11.80 -3.46
CA PHE A 163 9.81 11.52 -2.92
C PHE A 163 10.42 10.27 -3.56
N LEU A 164 11.74 10.13 -3.42
CA LEU A 164 12.49 8.94 -3.79
C LEU A 164 12.70 8.04 -2.58
N SER A 165 12.71 6.73 -2.80
CA SER A 165 13.03 5.74 -1.77
C SER A 165 13.88 4.61 -2.33
N VAL A 166 14.80 4.09 -1.54
CA VAL A 166 15.52 2.84 -1.86
C VAL A 166 14.69 1.59 -1.54
N ARG A 167 13.49 1.75 -0.96
CA ARG A 167 12.62 0.66 -0.53
C ARG A 167 11.55 0.34 -1.58
N ALA A 168 11.38 -0.94 -1.88
CA ALA A 168 10.33 -1.42 -2.76
C ALA A 168 8.93 -1.24 -2.16
N PRO A 169 7.88 -1.19 -2.99
CA PRO A 169 6.54 -0.96 -2.51
C PRO A 169 5.96 -2.22 -1.85
N VAL A 170 5.37 -2.04 -0.67
CA VAL A 170 4.55 -3.03 0.01
C VAL A 170 3.19 -2.44 0.34
N TRP A 171 2.24 -3.27 0.74
CA TRP A 171 0.97 -2.79 1.30
C TRP A 171 1.14 -2.34 2.75
N GLY A 172 0.62 -1.17 3.08
CA GLY A 172 0.63 -0.65 4.45
C GLY A 172 -0.37 0.46 4.66
N ASP A 173 -0.14 1.21 5.74
CA ASP A 173 -1.14 2.12 6.29
C ASP A 173 -0.79 3.59 6.13
N PHE A 174 -1.81 4.44 6.29
CA PHE A 174 -1.66 5.87 6.39
C PHE A 174 -2.74 6.47 7.28
N TYR A 175 -2.49 7.70 7.70
CA TYR A 175 -3.47 8.55 8.34
C TYR A 175 -3.34 9.98 7.82
N SER A 176 -4.44 10.69 7.63
CA SER A 176 -4.43 12.11 7.29
C SER A 176 -5.42 12.87 8.17
N LYS A 177 -5.10 14.14 8.41
CA LYS A 177 -5.91 15.05 9.21
C LYS A 177 -6.03 16.39 8.51
N GLY A 178 -7.22 16.95 8.57
CA GLY A 178 -7.49 18.29 8.10
C GLY A 178 -7.11 19.36 9.12
N GLY A 179 -6.93 20.58 8.63
CA GLY A 179 -6.73 21.75 9.46
C GLY A 179 -7.94 22.06 10.33
N SER A 180 -7.71 22.86 11.36
CA SER A 180 -8.80 23.54 12.04
C SER A 180 -8.25 24.79 12.71
N PRO A 181 -8.84 25.96 12.44
CA PRO A 181 -8.47 27.16 13.17
C PRO A 181 -8.78 27.07 14.67
N GLN A 182 -9.71 26.20 15.11
CA GLN A 182 -10.33 26.29 16.46
C GLN A 182 -10.77 24.95 17.07
N SER A 183 -10.19 23.83 16.64
CA SER A 183 -10.44 22.49 17.21
C SER A 183 -11.86 21.94 17.14
N GLN A 184 -12.76 22.55 16.37
CA GLN A 184 -14.11 22.06 16.11
C GLN A 184 -14.25 21.83 14.62
N ASN A 185 -14.54 20.57 14.21
CA ASN A 185 -14.67 20.11 12.82
C ASN A 185 -13.37 19.75 12.08
N PHE A 186 -12.55 18.87 12.67
CA PHE A 186 -11.48 18.22 11.91
C PHE A 186 -12.06 17.18 10.93
N GLY A 187 -11.50 17.11 9.73
CA GLY A 187 -11.55 15.91 8.92
C GLY A 187 -10.41 14.99 9.34
N ALA A 188 -10.67 13.69 9.44
CA ALA A 188 -9.60 12.69 9.57
C ALA A 188 -9.96 11.48 8.71
N VAL A 189 -8.94 10.82 8.17
CA VAL A 189 -9.12 9.67 7.28
C VAL A 189 -7.94 8.73 7.41
N TRP A 190 -8.22 7.44 7.27
CA TRP A 190 -7.24 6.36 7.25
C TRP A 190 -7.75 5.25 6.34
N ASN A 191 -6.85 4.36 5.90
CA ASN A 191 -7.24 3.12 5.24
C ASN A 191 -7.72 2.08 6.26
N ASN A 192 -8.64 1.22 5.87
CA ASN A 192 -9.32 0.29 6.78
C ASN A 192 -8.37 -0.71 7.48
N GLY A 193 -7.21 -0.99 6.89
CA GLY A 193 -6.16 -1.84 7.46
C GLY A 193 -5.67 -1.35 8.81
N LEU A 194 -5.59 -0.02 8.99
CA LEU A 194 -5.11 0.62 10.22
C LEU A 194 -6.07 0.38 11.39
N ALA A 195 -7.37 0.30 11.10
CA ALA A 195 -8.39 0.01 12.11
C ALA A 195 -8.49 -1.49 12.45
N ASN A 196 -7.92 -2.36 11.61
CA ASN A 196 -8.01 -3.81 11.73
C ASN A 196 -6.61 -4.42 11.80
N PRO A 197 -6.00 -4.47 13.01
CA PRO A 197 -4.56 -4.41 13.33
C PRO A 197 -3.64 -5.15 12.33
N HIS A 198 -3.56 -4.62 11.11
CA HIS A 198 -2.87 -5.18 9.96
C HIS A 198 -3.29 -6.62 9.57
N THR A 199 -4.46 -7.09 10.02
CA THR A 199 -4.93 -8.48 9.81
C THR A 199 -5.77 -8.68 8.55
N SER A 200 -6.08 -7.62 7.79
CA SER A 200 -6.92 -7.75 6.60
C SER A 200 -6.22 -8.55 5.49
N ALA A 201 -6.96 -9.48 4.88
CA ALA A 201 -6.56 -10.20 3.67
C ALA A 201 -6.98 -9.47 2.38
N ASN A 202 -7.62 -8.30 2.49
CA ASN A 202 -8.07 -7.51 1.35
C ASN A 202 -7.10 -6.37 1.07
N LYS A 203 -6.43 -6.40 -0.09
CA LYS A 203 -5.51 -5.32 -0.50
C LYS A 203 -6.17 -3.94 -0.62
N LEU A 204 -7.49 -3.88 -0.81
CA LEU A 204 -8.22 -2.61 -0.85
C LEU A 204 -8.21 -1.89 0.50
N ASP A 205 -7.95 -2.60 1.59
CA ASP A 205 -7.86 -1.99 2.91
C ASP A 205 -6.50 -1.30 3.16
N PHE A 206 -5.56 -1.37 2.21
CA PHE A 206 -4.20 -0.81 2.31
C PHE A 206 -3.87 0.11 1.14
N ILE A 207 -2.80 0.89 1.29
CA ILE A 207 -2.14 1.64 0.21
C ILE A 207 -0.74 1.09 -0.05
N ALA A 208 -0.19 1.33 -1.24
CA ALA A 208 1.21 1.01 -1.50
C ALA A 208 2.11 2.03 -0.78
N ARG A 209 3.20 1.57 -0.16
CA ARG A 209 4.15 2.38 0.63
C ARG A 209 5.58 1.83 0.57
N PRO A 210 6.61 2.65 0.79
CA PRO A 210 8.00 2.19 0.81
C PRO A 210 8.32 1.41 2.09
N ASN A 211 8.51 0.09 1.98
CA ASN A 211 8.97 -0.73 3.10
C ASN A 211 9.79 -1.97 2.69
N GLY A 212 9.78 -2.31 1.39
CA GLY A 212 10.42 -3.52 0.89
C GLY A 212 11.94 -3.42 0.92
N SER A 213 12.60 -4.54 1.17
CA SER A 213 14.07 -4.66 1.18
C SER A 213 14.68 -4.81 -0.21
N SER A 214 13.87 -4.99 -1.26
CA SER A 214 14.36 -5.13 -2.63
C SER A 214 14.63 -3.77 -3.26
N VAL A 215 15.81 -3.63 -3.88
CA VAL A 215 16.08 -2.56 -4.84
C VAL A 215 15.17 -2.69 -6.06
N PRO A 216 14.88 -1.60 -6.79
CA PRO A 216 14.15 -1.68 -8.05
C PRO A 216 14.74 -2.75 -8.97
N PRO A 217 13.91 -3.53 -9.68
CA PRO A 217 14.42 -4.46 -10.67
C PRO A 217 15.15 -3.65 -11.74
N GLU A 218 16.44 -3.85 -11.92
CA GLU A 218 17.21 -3.13 -12.94
C GLU A 218 16.48 -3.28 -14.29
N GLU A 219 16.20 -2.16 -14.97
CA GLU A 219 15.71 -2.23 -16.34
C GLU A 219 16.83 -2.81 -17.18
N ILE A 220 16.85 -4.13 -17.36
CA ILE A 220 17.70 -4.77 -18.33
C ILE A 220 17.22 -4.22 -19.67
N PRO A 221 18.01 -3.36 -20.37
CA PRO A 221 17.61 -2.85 -21.66
C PRO A 221 17.25 -4.08 -22.49
N GLU A 222 16.04 -4.10 -23.06
CA GLU A 222 15.58 -5.25 -23.82
C GLU A 222 16.73 -5.66 -24.71
N PRO A 223 17.24 -6.90 -24.57
CA PRO A 223 18.43 -7.30 -25.29
C PRO A 223 18.20 -6.95 -26.76
N GLY A 224 19.22 -6.41 -27.43
CA GLY A 224 19.12 -5.94 -28.83
C GLY A 224 18.55 -6.98 -29.81
N THR A 225 18.23 -8.19 -29.34
CA THR A 225 17.25 -9.14 -29.87
C THR A 225 16.09 -8.53 -30.65
N TRP A 226 15.40 -7.47 -30.22
CA TRP A 226 14.35 -6.87 -31.07
C TRP A 226 14.92 -6.16 -32.29
N ALA A 227 16.01 -5.41 -32.13
CA ALA A 227 16.71 -4.80 -33.24
C ALA A 227 17.33 -5.85 -34.17
N MET A 228 17.81 -6.98 -33.63
CA MET A 228 18.36 -8.11 -34.38
C MET A 228 17.26 -8.92 -35.07
N LEU A 229 16.10 -9.10 -34.45
CA LEU A 229 14.94 -9.77 -35.01
C LEU A 229 14.34 -8.91 -36.13
N ALA A 230 14.09 -7.62 -35.87
CA ALA A 230 13.60 -6.67 -36.86
C ALA A 230 14.62 -6.48 -38.00
N GLY A 231 15.90 -6.33 -37.69
CA GLY A 231 16.98 -6.23 -38.65
C GLY A 231 17.14 -7.51 -39.49
N GLY A 232 17.10 -8.67 -38.85
CA GLY A 232 17.18 -9.98 -39.52
C GLY A 232 15.99 -10.24 -40.44
N LEU A 233 14.77 -9.94 -40.01
CA LEU A 233 13.56 -10.02 -40.84
C LEU A 233 13.58 -9.00 -41.99
N GLY A 234 14.09 -7.79 -41.74
CA GLY A 234 14.29 -6.77 -42.77
C GLY A 234 15.27 -7.23 -43.86
N LEU A 235 16.41 -7.80 -43.46
CA LEU A 235 17.40 -8.35 -44.39
C LEU A 235 16.84 -9.55 -45.19
N LEU A 236 16.08 -10.44 -44.55
CA LEU A 236 15.38 -11.55 -45.22
C LEU A 236 14.36 -11.05 -46.25
N ALA A 237 13.59 -10.01 -45.92
CA ALA A 237 12.63 -9.41 -46.84
C ALA A 237 13.33 -8.77 -48.06
N LEU A 238 14.46 -8.08 -47.85
CA LEU A 238 15.27 -7.52 -48.92
C LEU A 238 15.91 -8.61 -49.80
N ALA A 239 16.38 -9.70 -49.20
CA ALA A 239 16.93 -10.84 -49.93
C ALA A 239 15.87 -11.55 -50.79
N ARG A 240 14.62 -11.65 -50.30
CA ARG A 240 13.51 -12.26 -51.04
C ARG A 240 13.02 -11.42 -52.22
N ARG A 241 13.21 -10.10 -52.21
CA ARG A 241 12.86 -9.20 -53.34
C ARG A 241 13.88 -9.22 -54.49
N ARG A 242 15.07 -9.79 -54.29
CA ARG A 242 16.13 -9.87 -55.31
C ARG A 242 16.13 -11.17 -56.11
N LYS A 243 15.23 -12.11 -55.81
CA LYS A 243 14.96 -13.30 -56.61
C LYS A 243 13.64 -13.09 -57.36
#